data_AF-A0A0D8XJL6-F1
#
_entry.id   AF-A0A0D8XJL6-F1
#
_cell.length_a   1.000
_cell.length_b   1.000
_cell.length_c   1.000
_cell.angle_alpha   90.00
_cell.angle_beta   90.00
_cell.angle_gamma   90.00
#
_symmetry.space_group_name_H-M   'P 1'
#
loop_
_entity.id
_entity.type
_entity.pdbx_description
1 polymer ?
#
loop_
_entity_poly.entity_id
_entity_poly.type
_entity_poly.pdbx_seq_one_letter_code
_entity_poly.pdbx_strand_id
1 'polypeptide(L)'
;MVSVSHPSAPLRDGIVRVHTHPSLLVISPSGSDTKVTSIIQAELHLMGVPTGIADTLVPWGLTKFFDDLRSYSARDLKLNYDQKLTGWI
;
A
#
# COMPACT_ATOMS: atom_id res chain seq x y z
N MET A 1 -9.06 3.78 -2.68
CA MET A 1 -8.00 4.70 -2.21
C MET A 1 -7.73 5.72 -3.30
N VAL A 2 -7.54 6.99 -2.94
CA VAL A 2 -7.20 8.08 -3.87
C VAL A 2 -6.40 9.14 -3.10
N SER A 3 -5.50 9.84 -3.76
CA SER A 3 -4.74 10.92 -3.12
C SER A 3 -5.65 12.07 -2.69
N VAL A 4 -5.40 12.57 -1.49
CA VAL A 4 -6.04 13.76 -0.92
C VAL A 4 -4.99 14.69 -0.34
N SER A 5 -5.27 15.99 -0.36
CA SER A 5 -4.46 17.00 0.32
C SER A 5 -5.10 17.32 1.66
N HIS A 6 -4.33 17.21 2.75
CA HIS A 6 -4.81 17.51 4.09
C HIS A 6 -3.81 18.42 4.84
N PRO A 7 -4.25 19.49 5.52
CA PRO A 7 -3.37 20.45 6.18
C PRO A 7 -2.43 19.82 7.24
N SER A 8 -2.86 18.76 7.92
CA SER A 8 -2.03 18.05 8.90
C SER A 8 -0.93 17.17 8.27
N ALA A 9 -0.97 16.97 6.96
CA ALA A 9 0.01 16.21 6.20
C ALA A 9 0.57 17.06 5.06
N PRO A 10 1.30 18.17 5.33
CA PRO A 10 1.89 19.02 4.30
C PRO A 10 3.05 18.32 3.59
N LEU A 11 3.42 18.78 2.40
CA LEU A 11 4.63 18.32 1.69
C LEU A 11 5.87 18.57 2.56
N ARG A 12 6.87 17.69 2.45
CA ARG A 12 8.11 17.76 3.22
C ARG A 12 9.30 17.61 2.29
N ASP A 13 10.31 18.43 2.50
CA ASP A 13 11.56 18.35 1.74
C ASP A 13 12.23 16.99 1.95
N GLY A 14 12.79 16.44 0.87
CA GLY A 14 13.41 15.12 0.87
C GLY A 14 12.45 13.92 0.84
N ILE A 15 11.13 14.13 0.91
CA ILE A 15 10.12 13.06 0.79
C ILE A 15 9.30 13.27 -0.47
N VAL A 16 9.39 12.32 -1.41
CA VAL A 16 8.56 12.34 -2.61
C VAL A 16 7.14 11.88 -2.25
N ARG A 17 6.17 12.80 -2.36
CA ARG A 17 4.76 12.46 -2.21
C ARG A 17 4.22 11.86 -3.50
N VAL A 18 3.90 10.58 -3.43
CA VAL A 18 3.23 9.84 -4.51
C VAL A 18 1.82 10.40 -4.71
N HIS A 19 1.41 10.51 -5.97
CA HIS A 19 0.02 10.78 -6.34
C HIS A 19 -0.67 9.47 -6.73
N THR A 20 -1.66 9.05 -5.95
CA THR A 20 -2.43 7.82 -6.17
C THR A 20 -3.75 8.18 -6.84
N HIS A 21 -3.93 7.67 -8.05
CA HIS A 21 -5.21 7.68 -8.76
C HIS A 21 -6.20 6.71 -8.10
N PRO A 22 -7.50 6.75 -8.41
CA PRO A 22 -8.47 5.80 -7.88
C PRO A 22 -7.98 4.34 -7.98
N SER A 23 -7.68 3.78 -6.81
CA SER A 23 -7.06 2.48 -6.60
C SER A 23 -7.92 1.65 -5.63
N LEU A 24 -7.79 0.33 -5.64
CA LEU A 24 -8.69 -0.58 -4.92
C LEU A 24 -7.94 -1.72 -4.23
N LEU A 25 -8.42 -2.11 -3.06
CA LEU A 25 -8.10 -3.39 -2.42
C LEU A 25 -9.42 -4.13 -2.21
N VAL A 26 -9.56 -5.30 -2.81
CA VAL A 26 -10.73 -6.17 -2.70
C VAL A 26 -10.34 -7.41 -1.92
N ILE A 27 -11.13 -7.73 -0.90
CA ILE A 27 -11.04 -8.98 -0.16
C ILE A 27 -12.33 -9.72 -0.44
N SER A 28 -12.23 -10.90 -1.03
CA SER A 28 -13.39 -11.72 -1.39
C SER A 28 -13.20 -13.17 -0.96
N PRO A 29 -14.26 -13.89 -0.59
CA PRO A 29 -14.16 -15.32 -0.31
C PRO A 29 -13.73 -16.09 -1.57
N SER A 30 -12.98 -17.18 -1.38
CA SER A 30 -12.51 -18.06 -2.44
C SER A 30 -12.43 -19.51 -1.92
N GLY A 31 -13.58 -20.16 -1.79
CA GLY A 31 -13.66 -21.51 -1.22
C GLY A 31 -13.32 -21.50 0.26
N SER A 32 -12.32 -22.31 0.66
CA SER A 32 -11.76 -22.30 2.02
C SER A 32 -10.78 -21.15 2.27
N ASP A 33 -10.40 -20.41 1.23
CA ASP A 33 -9.41 -19.34 1.31
C ASP A 33 -10.06 -17.96 1.10
N THR A 34 -9.25 -16.93 1.29
CA THR A 34 -9.59 -15.54 0.96
C THR A 34 -8.75 -15.07 -0.21
N LYS A 35 -9.39 -14.54 -1.24
CA LYS A 35 -8.72 -13.88 -2.36
C LYS A 35 -8.58 -12.40 -2.05
N VAL A 36 -7.34 -11.92 -2.03
CA VAL A 36 -7.03 -10.50 -1.90
C VAL A 36 -6.52 -9.99 -3.25
N THR A 37 -7.17 -8.96 -3.80
CA THR A 37 -6.81 -8.34 -5.07
C THR A 37 -6.52 -6.87 -4.83
N SER A 38 -5.37 -6.38 -5.28
CA SER A 38 -5.04 -4.95 -5.23
C SER A 38 -4.83 -4.40 -6.64
N ILE A 39 -5.43 -3.25 -6.92
CA ILE A 39 -5.24 -2.47 -8.15
C ILE A 39 -4.70 -1.13 -7.70
N ILE A 40 -3.44 -0.83 -8.06
CA ILE A 40 -2.77 0.43 -7.70
C ILE A 40 -2.40 1.16 -8.99
N GLN A 41 -2.85 2.40 -9.08
CA GLN A 41 -2.45 3.34 -10.11
C GLN A 41 -1.88 4.59 -9.44
N ALA A 42 -0.60 4.87 -9.66
CA ALA A 42 0.07 5.98 -9.00
C ALA A 42 1.18 6.60 -9.86
N GLU A 43 1.39 7.88 -9.65
CA GLU A 43 2.52 8.66 -10.16
C GLU A 43 3.53 8.84 -9.04
N LEU A 44 4.70 8.22 -9.21
CA LEU A 44 5.75 8.20 -8.20
C LEU A 44 6.63 9.45 -8.19
N HIS A 45 6.50 10.31 -9.21
CA HIS A 45 7.29 11.55 -9.38
C HIS A 45 8.81 11.37 -9.24
N LEU A 46 9.33 10.19 -9.62
CA LEU A 46 10.75 9.83 -9.51
C LEU A 46 11.57 10.36 -10.69
N MET A 47 11.45 11.66 -10.97
CA MET A 47 12.20 12.33 -12.04
C MET A 47 13.69 12.27 -11.70
N GLY A 48 14.43 11.34 -12.31
CA GLY A 48 15.86 11.10 -12.04
C GLY A 48 16.20 9.67 -11.60
N VAL A 49 15.20 8.84 -11.29
CA VAL A 49 15.43 7.40 -11.08
C VAL A 49 15.40 6.69 -12.44
N PRO A 50 16.42 5.89 -12.80
CA PRO A 50 16.39 5.08 -14.02
C PRO A 50 15.15 4.20 -14.09
N THR A 51 14.50 4.17 -15.24
CA THR A 51 13.23 3.44 -15.44
C THR A 51 13.36 1.97 -15.04
N GLY A 52 14.47 1.30 -15.37
CA GLY A 52 14.70 -0.09 -14.98
C GLY A 52 14.72 -0.34 -13.47
N ILE A 53 15.08 0.65 -12.66
CA ILE A 53 14.99 0.56 -11.19
C ILE A 53 13.53 0.66 -10.76
N ALA A 54 12.78 1.62 -11.28
CA ALA A 54 11.35 1.78 -10.97
C ALA A 54 10.54 0.55 -11.37
N ASP A 55 10.79 0.03 -12.58
CA ASP A 55 10.14 -1.17 -13.12
C ASP A 55 10.46 -2.44 -12.34
N THR A 56 11.55 -2.45 -11.56
CA THR A 56 11.92 -3.59 -10.72
C THR A 56 11.38 -3.43 -9.29
N LEU A 57 11.56 -2.25 -8.69
CA LEU A 57 11.24 -2.03 -7.28
C LEU A 57 9.74 -2.00 -7.01
N VAL A 58 8.94 -1.44 -7.93
CA VAL A 58 7.48 -1.35 -7.74
C VAL A 58 6.83 -2.73 -7.72
N PRO A 59 7.04 -3.62 -8.72
CA PRO A 59 6.51 -4.97 -8.66
C PRO A 59 7.05 -5.76 -7.46
N TRP A 60 8.34 -5.63 -7.16
CA TRP A 60 8.94 -6.31 -6.01
C TRP A 60 8.28 -5.91 -4.68
N GLY A 61 8.04 -4.60 -4.48
CA GLY A 61 7.36 -4.09 -3.29
C GLY A 61 5.93 -4.62 -3.15
N LEU A 62 5.20 -4.74 -4.26
CA LEU A 62 3.85 -5.32 -4.29
C LEU A 62 3.86 -6.81 -3.92
N THR A 63 4.77 -7.60 -4.51
CA THR A 63 4.90 -9.02 -4.16
C THR A 63 5.22 -9.18 -2.67
N LYS A 64 6.18 -8.40 -2.17
CA LYS A 64 6.56 -8.43 -0.76
C LYS A 64 5.41 -8.04 0.16
N PHE A 65 4.59 -7.06 -0.21
CA PHE A 65 3.38 -6.73 0.56
C PHE A 65 2.44 -7.92 0.72
N PHE A 66 2.20 -8.70 -0.34
CA PHE A 66 1.34 -9.89 -0.26
C PHE A 66 1.99 -11.03 0.54
N ASP A 67 3.31 -11.21 0.41
CA ASP A 67 4.05 -12.19 1.21
C ASP A 67 3.99 -11.84 2.71
N ASP A 68 4.19 -10.57 3.05
CA ASP A 68 4.10 -10.06 4.42
C ASP A 68 2.67 -10.20 4.97
N LEU A 69 1.66 -9.91 4.15
CA LEU A 69 0.25 -10.07 4.52
C LEU A 69 -0.08 -11.53 4.85
N ARG A 70 0.37 -12.46 4.00
CA ARG A 70 0.20 -13.91 4.22
C ARG A 70 0.92 -14.39 5.48
N SER A 71 2.15 -13.93 5.68
CA SER A 71 2.96 -14.25 6.86
C SER A 71 2.32 -13.71 8.14
N TYR A 72 1.76 -12.50 8.09
CA TYR A 72 1.07 -11.89 9.22
C TYR A 72 -0.25 -12.60 9.53
N SER A 73 -1.05 -12.96 8.51
CA SER A 73 -2.33 -13.65 8.70
C SER A 73 -2.18 -15.08 9.20
N ALA A 74 -1.03 -15.72 8.98
CA ALA A 74 -0.74 -17.06 9.48
C ALA A 74 -0.39 -17.10 10.98
N ARG A 75 -0.17 -15.94 11.62
CA ARG A 75 0.09 -15.86 13.07
C ARG A 75 -1.22 -16.01 13.84
N ASP A 76 -1.12 -16.43 15.09
CA ASP A 76 -2.25 -16.36 16.03
C ASP A 76 -2.56 -14.88 16.32
N LEU A 77 -3.46 -14.31 15.51
CA LEU A 77 -3.79 -12.90 15.51
C LEU A 77 -4.73 -12.58 16.68
N LYS A 78 -4.16 -12.12 17.78
CA LYS A 78 -4.92 -11.42 18.83
C LYS A 78 -5.25 -10.01 18.35
N LEU A 79 -6.38 -9.89 17.64
CA LEU A 79 -6.88 -8.60 17.16
C LEU A 79 -7.32 -7.76 18.37
N ASN A 80 -6.64 -6.64 18.59
CA ASN A 80 -7.10 -5.60 19.50
C ASN A 80 -7.89 -4.58 18.68
N TYR A 81 -9.21 -4.65 18.75
CA TYR A 81 -10.11 -3.75 18.01
C TYR A 81 -10.06 -2.29 18.49
N ASP A 82 -9.49 -2.03 19.68
CA ASP A 82 -9.31 -0.69 20.24
C ASP A 82 -7.96 -0.06 19.85
N GLN A 83 -7.14 -0.76 19.05
CA GLN A 83 -5.86 -0.24 18.62
C GLN A 83 -6.05 0.93 17.65
N LYS A 84 -5.63 2.12 18.07
CA LYS A 84 -5.58 3.29 17.19
C LYS A 84 -4.68 2.99 15.98
N LEU A 85 -5.26 3.01 14.79
CA LEU A 85 -4.54 2.82 13.54
C LEU A 85 -3.56 3.97 13.33
N THR A 86 -2.28 3.64 13.12
CA THR A 86 -1.23 4.63 12.93
C THR A 86 -1.49 5.42 11.64
N GLY A 87 -1.50 6.75 11.71
CA GLY A 87 -1.68 7.61 10.53
C GLY A 87 -3.13 7.84 10.09
N TRP A 88 -4.11 7.29 10.80
CA TRP A 88 -5.51 7.73 10.70
C TRP A 88 -5.70 8.88 11.68
N ILE A 89 -6.03 10.06 11.15
CA ILE A 89 -6.40 11.26 11.92
C ILE A 89 -7.92 11.29 12.02
#